data_AF-A0A8X8KGD9-F1
#
_entry.id   AF-A0A8X8KGD9-F1
#
_cell.length_a   1.000
_cell.length_b   1.000
_cell.length_c   1.000
_cell.angle_alpha   90.00
_cell.angle_beta   90.00
_cell.angle_gamma   90.00
#
_symmetry.space_group_name_H-M   'P 1'
#
loop_
_entity.id
_entity.type
_entity.pdbx_description
1 polymer ?
#
loop_
_entity_poly.entity_id
_entity_poly.type
_entity_poly.pdbx_seq_one_letter_code
_entity_poly.pdbx_strand_id
1 'polypeptide(L)'
;MALINCKECGAQVSTQAKNCPSCGAKVKKPTSIITWIFLGLIVFGIIGAMVGGGNSSSNSSASGEPSLSPKEQALKDLDFKFDWSKGGFDNIMMIDMTIKNNGTKDIKDFTVECEHSSNSGTKIDSNKRQVYEIIKVGETKKFKEFNMGFIHSQATSSSCGITNLVVM
;
A
#
# COMPACT_ATOMS: atom_id res chain seq x y z
N MET A 1 0.57 -23.89 16.41
CA MET A 1 1.45 -23.62 15.27
C MET A 1 1.89 -24.95 14.69
N ALA A 2 1.78 -25.17 13.37
CA ALA A 2 2.27 -26.40 12.76
C ALA A 2 3.77 -26.24 12.43
N LEU A 3 4.58 -27.22 12.85
CA LEU A 3 6.00 -27.31 12.53
C LEU A 3 6.18 -28.35 11.43
N ILE A 4 7.06 -28.07 10.47
CA ILE A 4 7.48 -29.01 9.43
C ILE A 4 8.99 -29.16 9.48
N ASN A 5 9.49 -30.32 9.05
CA ASN A 5 10.93 -30.51 8.92
C ASN A 5 11.43 -29.84 7.64
N CYS A 6 12.50 -29.07 7.75
CA CYS A 6 13.21 -28.53 6.61
C CYS A 6 13.75 -29.69 5.76
N LYS A 7 13.46 -29.67 4.45
CA LYS A 7 13.87 -30.75 3.54
C LYS A 7 15.38 -30.82 3.30
N GLU A 8 16.11 -29.74 3.59
CA GLU A 8 17.55 -29.66 3.38
C GLU A 8 18.33 -30.05 4.64
N CYS A 9 18.02 -29.44 5.79
CA CYS A 9 18.80 -29.62 7.02
C CYS A 9 18.08 -30.41 8.13
N GLY A 10 16.83 -30.81 7.93
CA GLY A 10 16.06 -31.57 8.92
C GLY A 10 15.58 -30.78 10.14
N ALA A 11 15.94 -29.50 10.26
CA ALA A 11 15.50 -28.66 11.39
C ALA A 11 13.98 -28.44 11.39
N GLN A 12 13.37 -28.43 12.57
CA GLN A 12 11.95 -28.12 12.73
C GLN A 12 11.71 -26.62 12.49
N VAL A 13 10.92 -26.30 11.47
CA VAL A 13 10.61 -24.93 11.07
C VAL A 13 9.12 -24.69 11.02
N SER A 14 8.71 -23.47 11.39
CA SER A 14 7.30 -23.05 11.29
C SER A 14 6.82 -23.09 9.84
N THR A 15 5.60 -23.57 9.60
CA THR A 15 4.94 -23.54 8.29
C THR A 15 4.71 -22.13 7.74
N GLN A 16 4.87 -21.10 8.57
CA GLN A 16 4.80 -19.70 8.17
C GLN A 16 6.16 -19.08 7.81
N ALA A 17 7.28 -19.74 8.13
CA ALA A 17 8.60 -19.24 7.81
C ALA A 17 8.81 -19.20 6.30
N LYS A 18 9.30 -18.06 5.77
CA LYS A 18 9.63 -17.94 4.34
C LYS A 18 10.91 -18.73 4.00
N ASN A 19 11.90 -18.64 4.88
CA ASN A 19 13.19 -19.30 4.77
C ASN A 19 13.50 -20.02 6.10
N CYS A 20 14.23 -21.12 6.02
CA CYS A 20 14.69 -21.86 7.19
C CYS A 20 15.73 -21.04 7.96
N PRO A 21 15.55 -20.80 9.28
CA PRO A 21 16.53 -20.04 10.07
C PRO A 21 17.84 -20.78 10.31
N SER A 22 17.86 -22.12 10.17
CA SER A 22 19.07 -22.94 10.41
C SER A 22 19.98 -23.08 9.18
N CYS A 23 19.43 -23.06 7.96
CA CYS A 23 20.22 -23.25 6.73
C CYS A 23 19.90 -22.26 5.60
N GLY A 24 18.92 -21.38 5.77
CA GLY A 24 18.52 -20.38 4.75
C GLY A 24 17.64 -20.91 3.61
N ALA A 25 17.43 -22.23 3.50
CA ALA A 25 16.64 -22.82 2.42
C ALA A 25 15.18 -22.33 2.41
N LYS A 26 14.60 -22.14 1.22
CA LYS A 26 13.21 -21.70 1.05
C LYS A 26 12.24 -22.79 1.49
N VAL A 27 11.34 -22.46 2.41
CA VAL A 27 10.39 -23.44 2.97
C VAL A 27 9.17 -23.53 2.05
N LYS A 28 8.94 -24.70 1.45
CA LYS A 28 7.75 -24.97 0.63
C LYS A 28 6.55 -25.29 1.53
N LYS A 29 5.50 -24.47 1.45
CA LYS A 29 4.27 -24.69 2.23
C LYS A 29 3.52 -25.92 1.68
N PRO A 30 3.01 -26.83 2.54
CA PRO A 30 2.11 -27.88 2.07
C PRO A 30 0.80 -27.21 1.63
N THR A 31 0.50 -27.28 0.33
CA THR A 31 -0.79 -26.84 -0.20
C THR A 31 -1.88 -27.78 0.33
N SER A 32 -2.90 -27.20 0.96
CA SER A 32 -3.97 -27.98 1.58
C SER A 32 -4.75 -28.73 0.51
N ILE A 33 -4.99 -30.03 0.75
CA ILE A 33 -5.80 -30.92 -0.11
C ILE A 33 -7.19 -30.32 -0.38
N ILE A 34 -7.69 -29.48 0.54
CA ILE A 34 -8.94 -28.72 0.41
C ILE A 34 -8.91 -27.79 -0.83
N THR A 35 -7.77 -27.18 -1.15
CA THR A 35 -7.63 -26.33 -2.36
C THR A 35 -7.83 -27.14 -3.64
N TRP A 36 -7.49 -28.43 -3.63
CA TRP A 36 -7.66 -29.31 -4.78
C TRP A 36 -9.11 -29.80 -4.93
N ILE A 37 -9.80 -30.03 -3.80
CA ILE A 37 -11.23 -30.38 -3.79
C ILE A 37 -12.07 -29.23 -4.36
N PHE A 38 -11.80 -27.97 -3.96
CA PHE A 38 -12.52 -26.81 -4.51
C PHE A 38 -12.27 -26.61 -6.00
N LEU A 39 -11.03 -26.85 -6.49
CA LEU A 39 -10.72 -26.78 -7.92
C LEU A 39 -11.49 -27.85 -8.71
N GLY A 40 -11.57 -29.08 -8.19
CA GLY A 40 -12.33 -30.17 -8.81
C GLY A 40 -13.84 -29.89 -8.85
N LEU A 41 -14.40 -29.31 -7.79
CA LEU A 41 -15.83 -28.98 -7.69
C LEU A 41 -16.21 -27.85 -8.65
N ILE A 42 -15.32 -26.86 -8.85
CA ILE A 42 -15.49 -25.81 -9.85
C ILE A 42 -15.53 -26.43 -11.25
N VAL A 43 -14.57 -27.30 -11.61
CA VAL A 43 -14.52 -27.96 -12.93
C VAL A 43 -15.73 -28.86 -13.18
N PHE A 44 -16.23 -29.58 -12.17
CA PHE A 44 -17.40 -30.44 -12.31
C PHE A 44 -18.71 -29.63 -12.43
N GLY A 45 -18.81 -28.48 -11.75
CA GLY A 45 -19.95 -27.57 -11.84
C GLY A 45 -20.13 -26.97 -13.24
N ILE A 46 -19.04 -26.72 -13.97
CA ILE A 46 -19.11 -26.20 -15.35
C ILE A 46 -19.63 -27.26 -16.33
N ILE A 47 -19.31 -28.54 -16.10
CA ILE A 47 -19.78 -29.64 -16.96
C ILE A 47 -21.26 -29.96 -16.71
N GLY A 48 -21.75 -29.81 -15.47
CA GLY A 48 -23.16 -29.97 -15.13
C GLY A 48 -24.09 -28.90 -15.72
N ALA A 49 -23.58 -27.69 -15.98
CA ALA A 49 -24.37 -26.57 -16.48
C ALA A 49 -24.62 -26.58 -18.01
N MET A 50 -24.07 -27.57 -18.74
CA MET A 50 -24.23 -27.67 -20.20
C MET A 50 -25.53 -28.36 -20.65
N VAL A 51 -26.31 -28.92 -19.71
CA VAL A 51 -27.65 -29.51 -19.95
C VAL A 51 -28.69 -28.69 -19.20
N GLY A 52 -28.97 -27.49 -19.72
CA GLY A 52 -29.96 -26.58 -19.10
C GLY A 52 -29.98 -25.25 -19.84
N GLY A 53 -30.70 -25.19 -20.95
CA GLY A 53 -30.74 -24.03 -21.83
C GLY A 53 -31.35 -22.78 -21.18
N GLY A 54 -31.00 -21.61 -21.74
CA GLY A 54 -31.79 -20.39 -21.60
C GLY A 54 -31.01 -19.15 -21.20
N ASN A 55 -30.50 -18.46 -22.23
CA ASN A 55 -30.37 -17.00 -22.36
C ASN A 55 -29.37 -16.19 -21.50
N SER A 56 -28.76 -15.23 -22.20
CA SER A 56 -28.11 -14.01 -21.71
C SER A 56 -26.90 -14.17 -20.80
N SER A 57 -25.72 -14.02 -21.39
CA SER A 57 -25.03 -12.72 -21.39
C SER A 57 -23.61 -12.98 -21.89
N SER A 58 -23.30 -12.38 -23.04
CA SER A 58 -21.94 -12.20 -23.53
C SER A 58 -21.17 -11.41 -22.48
N ASN A 59 -20.52 -12.12 -21.56
CA ASN A 59 -19.50 -11.54 -20.71
C ASN A 59 -18.26 -11.39 -21.58
N SER A 60 -18.26 -10.33 -22.37
CA SER A 60 -17.06 -9.85 -23.04
C SER A 60 -16.04 -9.54 -21.94
N SER A 61 -15.11 -10.45 -21.75
CA SER A 61 -13.81 -10.15 -21.19
C SER A 61 -13.15 -9.13 -22.10
N ALA A 62 -13.47 -7.86 -21.87
CA ALA A 62 -12.65 -6.75 -22.32
C ALA A 62 -11.39 -6.80 -21.45
N SER A 63 -10.34 -7.37 -22.03
CA SER A 63 -8.96 -7.02 -21.74
C SER A 63 -8.83 -5.50 -21.76
N GLY A 64 -8.98 -4.89 -20.58
CA GLY A 64 -8.66 -3.50 -20.34
C GLY A 64 -7.16 -3.37 -20.15
N GLU A 65 -6.54 -2.60 -21.04
CA GLU A 65 -5.34 -1.80 -20.78
C GLU A 65 -5.35 -1.25 -19.33
N PRO A 66 -4.20 -1.07 -18.65
CA PRO A 66 -4.18 -0.58 -17.28
C PRO A 66 -4.69 0.86 -17.20
N SER A 67 -6.02 1.04 -17.13
CA SER A 67 -6.63 2.31 -16.79
C SER A 67 -6.33 2.52 -15.30
N LEU A 68 -5.52 3.54 -15.00
CA LEU A 68 -5.22 3.94 -13.63
C LEU A 68 -6.50 3.99 -12.81
N SER A 69 -6.46 3.43 -11.60
CA SER A 69 -7.63 3.49 -10.72
C SER A 69 -8.00 4.95 -10.46
N PRO A 70 -9.29 5.28 -10.22
CA PRO A 70 -9.72 6.66 -9.97
C PRO A 70 -8.92 7.39 -8.89
N LYS A 71 -8.41 6.62 -7.91
CA LYS A 71 -7.56 7.10 -6.83
C LYS A 71 -6.13 7.40 -7.26
N GLU A 72 -5.52 6.54 -8.08
CA GLU A 72 -4.17 6.78 -8.61
C GLU A 72 -4.13 8.01 -9.52
N GLN A 73 -5.18 8.23 -10.31
CA GLN A 73 -5.33 9.43 -11.11
C GLN A 73 -5.44 10.68 -10.21
N ALA A 74 -6.32 10.63 -9.21
CA ALA A 74 -6.48 11.74 -8.26
C ALA A 74 -5.18 12.09 -7.52
N LEU A 75 -4.34 11.10 -7.18
CA LEU A 75 -3.03 11.35 -6.56
C LEU A 75 -2.07 12.09 -7.49
N LYS A 76 -2.10 11.79 -8.81
CA LYS A 76 -1.25 12.46 -9.80
C LYS A 76 -1.69 13.88 -10.11
N ASP A 77 -2.98 14.16 -9.99
CA ASP A 77 -3.56 15.48 -10.30
C ASP A 77 -3.33 16.52 -9.17
N LEU A 78 -2.76 16.09 -8.04
CA LEU A 78 -2.43 16.97 -6.91
C LEU A 78 -1.06 17.61 -7.11
N ASP A 79 -1.01 18.95 -7.08
CA ASP A 79 0.24 19.69 -6.89
C ASP A 79 0.53 19.75 -5.39
N PHE A 80 1.43 18.88 -4.92
CA PHE A 80 1.88 18.82 -3.53
C PHE A 80 3.23 19.50 -3.40
N LYS A 81 3.27 20.58 -2.62
CA LYS A 81 4.50 21.30 -2.26
C LYS A 81 4.67 21.23 -0.76
N PHE A 82 5.90 21.00 -0.32
CA PHE A 82 6.19 20.97 1.10
C PHE A 82 7.54 21.60 1.40
N ASP A 83 7.64 22.14 2.60
CA ASP A 83 8.86 22.46 3.31
C ASP A 83 8.77 21.83 4.70
N TRP A 84 9.90 21.55 5.33
CA TRP A 84 9.90 20.91 6.64
C TRP A 84 11.02 21.46 7.50
N SER A 85 10.77 21.45 8.81
CA SER A 85 11.72 21.85 9.82
C SER A 85 11.66 20.90 11.02
N LYS A 86 12.67 20.99 11.88
CA LYS A 86 12.67 20.29 13.15
C LYS A 86 12.26 21.24 14.27
N GLY A 87 11.26 20.83 15.02
CA GLY A 87 10.83 21.45 16.27
C GLY A 87 11.17 20.57 17.47
N GLY A 88 10.96 21.13 18.67
CA GLY A 88 11.04 20.42 19.95
C GLY A 88 12.33 19.63 20.17
N PHE A 89 13.47 20.30 20.41
CA PHE A 89 14.77 19.63 20.61
C PHE A 89 15.25 18.79 19.41
N ASP A 90 15.01 19.29 18.20
CA ASP A 90 15.46 18.68 16.94
C ASP A 90 14.97 17.23 16.71
N ASN A 91 13.85 16.85 17.32
CA ASN A 91 13.32 15.50 17.19
C ASN A 91 11.84 15.45 16.77
N ILE A 92 11.14 16.57 16.62
CA ILE A 92 9.77 16.60 16.07
C ILE A 92 9.80 17.20 14.67
N MET A 93 9.20 16.51 13.70
CA MET A 93 9.04 17.07 12.37
C MET A 93 7.81 17.99 12.31
N MET A 94 8.03 19.21 11.85
CA MET A 94 6.99 20.17 11.46
C MET A 94 7.02 20.31 9.94
N ILE A 95 5.87 20.20 9.28
CA ILE A 95 5.76 20.34 7.82
C ILE A 95 4.82 21.49 7.46
N ASP A 96 5.30 22.35 6.56
CA ASP A 96 4.51 23.35 5.86
C ASP A 96 4.17 22.77 4.49
N MET A 97 2.91 22.41 4.27
CA MET A 97 2.47 21.79 3.03
C MET A 97 1.37 22.59 2.33
N THR A 98 1.47 22.70 1.02
CA THR A 98 0.47 23.28 0.14
C THR A 98 0.00 22.22 -0.83
N ILE A 99 -1.31 22.03 -0.90
CA ILE A 99 -1.96 21.02 -1.72
C ILE A 99 -2.95 21.72 -2.62
N LYS A 100 -2.76 21.60 -3.93
CA LYS A 100 -3.72 22.10 -4.93
C LYS A 100 -4.32 20.93 -5.70
N ASN A 101 -5.64 20.82 -5.67
CA ASN A 101 -6.37 19.81 -6.42
C ASN A 101 -6.65 20.29 -7.84
N ASN A 102 -5.87 19.83 -8.82
CA ASN A 102 -6.11 20.11 -10.24
C ASN A 102 -6.93 18.99 -10.92
N GLY A 103 -7.40 18.01 -10.14
CA GLY A 103 -8.20 16.91 -10.64
C GLY A 103 -9.65 17.33 -10.92
N THR A 104 -10.47 16.34 -11.26
CA THR A 104 -11.89 16.55 -11.61
C THR A 104 -12.87 16.20 -10.49
N LYS A 105 -12.37 15.71 -9.36
CA LYS A 105 -13.18 15.28 -8.22
C LYS A 105 -12.65 15.85 -6.92
N ASP A 106 -13.55 16.07 -5.97
CA ASP A 106 -13.19 16.43 -4.61
C ASP A 106 -12.48 15.26 -3.95
N ILE A 107 -11.52 15.57 -3.08
CA ILE A 107 -10.81 14.56 -2.30
C ILE A 107 -10.94 14.87 -0.81
N LYS A 108 -10.80 13.84 0.02
CA LYS A 108 -10.74 13.97 1.46
C LYS A 108 -9.88 12.90 2.10
N ASP A 109 -9.66 13.04 3.40
CA ASP A 109 -9.07 12.01 4.25
C ASP A 109 -7.77 11.46 3.62
N PHE A 110 -6.82 12.36 3.36
CA PHE A 110 -5.57 12.04 2.68
C PHE A 110 -4.43 11.75 3.65
N THR A 111 -3.52 10.86 3.25
CA THR A 111 -2.40 10.41 4.07
C THR A 111 -1.11 11.00 3.54
N VAL A 112 -0.42 11.76 4.39
CA VAL A 112 0.90 12.29 4.13
C VAL A 112 1.92 11.33 4.71
N GLU A 113 2.89 10.95 3.90
CA GLU A 113 3.99 10.07 4.29
C GLU A 113 5.31 10.74 3.94
N CYS A 114 6.21 10.77 4.90
CA CYS A 114 7.53 11.35 4.78
C CYS A 114 8.59 10.30 5.08
N GLU A 115 9.59 10.17 4.21
CA GLU A 115 10.75 9.32 4.40
C GLU A 115 11.98 10.15 4.72
N HIS A 116 12.65 9.82 5.83
CA HIS A 116 13.76 10.58 6.38
C HIS A 116 15.09 9.90 6.10
N SER A 117 16.06 10.67 5.64
CA SER A 117 17.40 10.19 5.38
C SER A 117 18.43 10.95 6.20
N SER A 118 19.50 10.25 6.58
CA SER A 118 20.68 10.84 7.20
C SER A 118 21.57 11.56 6.18
N ASN A 119 22.62 12.22 6.65
CA ASN A 119 23.63 12.86 5.79
C ASN A 119 24.35 11.87 4.86
N SER A 120 24.35 10.57 5.20
CA SER A 120 24.87 9.50 4.34
C SER A 120 23.95 9.15 3.16
N GLY A 121 22.72 9.69 3.14
CA GLY A 121 21.66 9.30 2.20
C GLY A 121 20.92 8.02 2.59
N THR A 122 21.35 7.33 3.65
CA THR A 122 20.64 6.15 4.16
C THR A 122 19.29 6.57 4.75
N LYS A 123 18.21 5.91 4.32
CA LYS A 123 16.89 6.04 4.95
C LYS A 123 16.96 5.49 6.39
N ILE A 124 16.61 6.34 7.34
CA ILE A 124 16.70 6.01 8.77
C ILE A 124 15.33 5.94 9.45
N ASP A 125 14.33 6.62 8.89
CA ASP A 125 13.01 6.75 9.53
C ASP A 125 11.91 7.11 8.51
N SER A 126 10.66 7.05 8.94
CA SER A 126 9.52 7.55 8.18
C SER A 126 8.35 7.87 9.09
N ASN A 127 7.58 8.91 8.78
CA ASN A 127 6.32 9.19 9.46
C ASN A 127 5.14 9.19 8.50
N LYS A 128 4.00 8.75 9.00
CA LYS A 128 2.74 8.73 8.27
C LYS A 128 1.65 9.38 9.11
N ARG A 129 0.92 10.33 8.52
CA ARG A 129 -0.19 11.03 9.18
C ARG A 129 -1.38 11.13 8.25
N GLN A 130 -2.54 10.78 8.81
CA GLN A 130 -3.82 11.00 8.17
C GLN A 130 -4.27 12.42 8.45
N VAL A 131 -4.68 13.14 7.41
CA VAL A 131 -5.27 14.47 7.49
C VAL A 131 -6.73 14.36 7.10
N TYR A 132 -7.62 14.67 8.04
CA TYR A 132 -9.07 14.61 7.85
C TYR A 132 -9.59 15.96 7.35
N GLU A 133 -9.33 16.26 6.09
CA GLU A 133 -9.74 17.52 5.48
C GLU A 133 -10.22 17.28 4.04
N ILE A 134 -11.18 18.09 3.59
CA ILE A 134 -11.70 18.05 2.21
C ILE A 134 -10.94 19.08 1.37
N ILE A 135 -10.51 18.71 0.16
CA ILE A 135 -9.92 19.63 -0.83
C ILE A 135 -10.77 19.57 -2.09
N LYS A 136 -11.52 20.63 -2.35
CA LYS A 136 -12.40 20.72 -3.51
C LYS A 136 -11.61 20.85 -4.82
N VAL A 137 -12.24 20.52 -5.93
CA VAL A 137 -11.67 20.76 -7.27
C VAL A 137 -11.26 22.23 -7.43
N GLY A 138 -10.03 22.46 -7.89
CA GLY A 138 -9.44 23.78 -8.10
C GLY A 138 -8.99 24.48 -6.80
N GLU A 139 -9.30 23.94 -5.63
CA GLU A 139 -8.93 24.52 -4.35
C GLU A 139 -7.44 24.32 -4.05
N THR A 140 -6.83 25.33 -3.43
CA THR A 140 -5.49 25.24 -2.83
C THR A 140 -5.60 25.37 -1.33
N LYS A 141 -5.25 24.32 -0.58
CA LYS A 141 -5.17 24.34 0.87
C LYS A 141 -3.72 24.41 1.34
N LYS A 142 -3.50 25.19 2.39
CA LYS A 142 -2.19 25.35 3.04
C LYS A 142 -2.30 24.89 4.49
N PHE A 143 -1.38 24.05 4.90
CA PHE A 143 -1.22 23.58 6.27
C PHE A 143 0.16 24.05 6.72
N LYS A 144 0.19 24.84 7.80
CA LYS A 144 1.44 25.35 8.38
C LYS A 144 1.70 24.64 9.70
N GLU A 145 2.99 24.42 9.98
CA GLU A 145 3.47 23.81 11.21
C GLU A 145 2.70 22.52 11.56
N PHE A 146 2.41 21.70 10.56
CA PHE A 146 1.71 20.44 10.78
C PHE A 146 2.67 19.45 11.45
N ASN A 147 2.30 18.97 12.63
CA ASN A 147 3.14 18.07 13.43
C ASN A 147 3.07 16.63 12.87
N MET A 148 4.18 16.17 12.29
CA MET A 148 4.33 14.80 11.78
C MET A 148 4.76 13.80 12.86
N GLY A 149 5.22 14.28 14.01
CA GLY A 149 5.65 13.50 15.16
C GLY A 149 7.16 13.38 15.27
N PHE A 150 7.61 12.43 16.09
CA PHE A 150 9.03 12.24 16.35
C PHE A 150 9.77 11.66 15.12
N ILE A 151 11.00 12.14 14.94
CA ILE A 151 11.96 11.67 13.94
C ILE A 151 13.31 11.37 14.60
N HIS A 152 14.09 10.53 13.94
CA HIS A 152 15.49 10.31 14.33
C HIS A 152 16.30 11.63 14.28
N SER A 153 17.10 11.90 15.31
CA SER A 153 17.87 13.16 15.45
C SER A 153 18.85 13.41 14.28
N GLN A 154 19.37 12.33 13.67
CA GLN A 154 20.25 12.39 12.50
C GLN A 154 19.54 12.64 11.16
N ALA A 155 18.22 12.83 11.12
CA ALA A 155 17.52 13.14 9.88
C ALA A 155 18.01 14.48 9.30
N THR A 156 18.54 14.49 8.09
CA THR A 156 19.04 15.72 7.43
C THR A 156 18.23 16.09 6.21
N SER A 157 17.52 15.14 5.62
CA SER A 157 16.60 15.36 4.51
C SER A 157 15.33 14.53 4.69
N SER A 158 14.22 15.03 4.12
CA SER A 158 12.92 14.36 4.12
C SER A 158 12.32 14.46 2.72
N SER A 159 11.75 13.36 2.24
CA SER A 159 10.90 13.33 1.05
C SER A 159 9.47 13.04 1.48
N CYS A 160 8.54 13.95 1.19
CA CYS A 160 7.15 13.81 1.57
C CYS A 160 6.25 13.72 0.35
N GLY A 161 5.17 12.94 0.47
CA GLY A 161 4.12 12.86 -0.53
C GLY A 161 2.81 12.39 0.06
N ILE A 162 1.75 12.59 -0.71
CA ILE A 162 0.44 12.01 -0.40
C ILE A 162 0.43 10.59 -0.97
N THR A 163 0.29 9.59 -0.10
CA THR A 163 0.32 8.16 -0.53
C THR A 163 -1.07 7.53 -0.60
N ASN A 164 -2.07 8.20 -0.04
CA ASN A 164 -3.43 7.71 0.01
C ASN A 164 -4.42 8.87 0.14
N LEU A 165 -5.65 8.70 -0.35
CA LEU A 165 -6.76 9.64 -0.24
C LEU A 165 -8.09 8.93 -0.55
N VAL A 166 -9.19 9.58 -0.21
CA VAL A 166 -10.55 9.19 -0.60
C VAL A 166 -11.06 10.18 -1.64
N VAL A 167 -11.52 9.65 -2.77
CA VAL A 167 -12.17 10.44 -3.83
C VAL A 167 -13.68 10.48 -3.57
N MET A 168 -14.31 11.64 -3.75
CA MET A 168 -15.75 11.84 -3.61
C MET A 168 -16.52 11.69 -4.93
#